data_AF-A0A1W9TU05-F1
#
_entry.id   AF-A0A1W9TU05-F1
#
_cell.length_a   1.000
_cell.length_b   1.000
_cell.length_c   1.000
_cell.angle_alpha   90.00
_cell.angle_beta   90.00
_cell.angle_gamma   90.00
#
_symmetry.space_group_name_H-M   'P 1'
#
loop_
_entity.id
_entity.type
_entity.pdbx_description
1 polymer ?
#
loop_
_entity_poly.entity_id
_entity_poly.type
_entity_poly.pdbx_seq_one_letter_code
_entity_poly.pdbx_strand_id
1 'polypeptide(L)' 'MLIQCLFERGGSDVYYNIQAFSYVFKKNKHGDRVCQVNSAEHRDWMVRSGNFKIYQEPKKPTKKVKK' A
#
# COMPACT_ATOMS: atom_id res chain seq x y z
N MET A 1 -4.70 8.59 -2.86
CA MET A 1 -3.93 8.32 -1.62
C MET A 1 -3.49 6.86 -1.65
N LEU A 2 -2.28 6.52 -1.18
CA LEU A 2 -1.78 5.15 -1.18
C LEU A 2 -1.87 4.54 0.22
N ILE A 3 -2.28 3.27 0.29
CA ILE A 3 -2.26 2.48 1.52
C ILE A 3 -1.36 1.27 1.33
N GLN A 4 -0.53 0.97 2.33
CA GLN A 4 0.31 -0.21 2.37
C GLN A 4 -0.37 -1.29 3.19
N CYS A 5 -0.35 -2.49 2.64
CA CYS A 5 -0.80 -3.70 3.31
C CYS A 5 0.36 -4.26 4.17
N LEU A 6 0.06 -4.68 5.40
CA LEU A 6 1.03 -5.25 6.34
C LEU A 6 1.11 -6.78 6.31
N PHE A 7 0.23 -7.45 5.59
CA PHE A 7 0.20 -8.91 5.51
C PHE A 7 1.17 -9.44 4.45
N GLU A 8 2.05 -10.34 4.88
CA GLU A 8 3.00 -11.05 4.02
C GLU A 8 2.32 -12.27 3.36
N ARG A 9 1.53 -12.02 2.31
CA ARG A 9 1.00 -13.12 1.50
C ARG A 9 2.06 -13.56 0.46
N GLY A 10 2.64 -14.75 0.52
CA GLY A 10 3.60 -15.19 -0.51
C GLY A 10 2.98 -15.20 -1.92
N GLY A 11 3.69 -14.64 -2.91
CA GLY A 11 3.29 -14.67 -4.34
C GLY A 11 2.42 -13.49 -4.81
N SER A 12 2.70 -13.04 -6.04
CA SER A 12 1.99 -12.11 -6.97
C SER A 12 1.09 -11.00 -6.39
N ASP A 13 0.36 -10.29 -7.27
CA ASP A 13 -0.59 -9.23 -6.90
C ASP A 13 -1.64 -9.75 -5.91
N VAL A 14 -1.82 -9.04 -4.79
CA VAL A 14 -2.79 -9.45 -3.78
C VAL A 14 -4.10 -8.74 -4.06
N TYR A 15 -5.08 -9.50 -4.54
CA TYR A 15 -6.46 -9.05 -4.65
C TYR A 15 -7.12 -9.18 -3.28
N TYR A 16 -7.66 -8.08 -2.77
CA TYR A 16 -8.32 -8.04 -1.48
C TYR A 16 -9.64 -7.30 -1.61
N ASN A 17 -10.73 -7.97 -1.26
CA ASN A 17 -12.04 -7.34 -1.24
C ASN A 17 -12.32 -6.82 0.17
N ILE A 18 -12.60 -5.52 0.30
CA ILE A 18 -12.89 -4.85 1.57
C ILE A 18 -14.22 -4.12 1.40
N GLN A 19 -15.23 -4.54 2.16
CA GLN A 19 -16.57 -3.93 2.16
C GLN A 19 -17.09 -3.61 0.75
N ALA A 20 -17.11 -4.62 -0.14
CA ALA A 20 -17.55 -4.53 -1.54
C ALA A 20 -16.60 -3.77 -2.50
N PHE A 21 -15.46 -3.24 -2.04
CA PHE A 21 -14.43 -2.68 -2.89
C PHE A 21 -13.31 -3.69 -3.13
N SER A 22 -13.00 -3.94 -4.41
CA SER A 22 -11.86 -4.78 -4.81
C SER A 22 -10.61 -3.93 -4.94
N TYR A 23 -9.66 -4.14 -4.03
CA TYR A 23 -8.35 -3.49 -4.02
C TYR A 23 -7.29 -4.45 -4.54
N VAL A 24 -6.42 -3.94 -5.42
CA VAL A 24 -5.27 -4.69 -5.95
C VAL A 24 -4.00 -4.11 -5.35
N PHE A 25 -3.37 -4.88 -4.47
CA PHE A 25 -2.11 -4.51 -3.85
C PHE A 25 -0.95 -4.98 -4.73
N LYS A 26 -0.24 -4.02 -5.32
CA LYS A 26 0.92 -4.28 -6.16
C LYS A 26 2.20 -4.08 -5.37
N LYS A 27 3.18 -4.95 -5.58
CA LYS A 27 4.51 -4.77 -5.00
C LYS A 27 5.22 -3.63 -5.72
N ASN A 28 5.66 -2.63 -4.96
CA ASN A 28 6.40 -1.49 -5.48
C ASN A 28 7.91 -1.81 -5.58
N LYS A 29 8.70 -0.85 -6.08
CA LYS A 29 10.17 -0.96 -6.19
C LYS A 29 10.92 -1.05 -4.86
N HIS A 30 10.27 -0.71 -3.75
CA HIS A 30 10.80 -0.80 -2.39
C HIS A 30 10.50 -2.15 -1.72
N GLY A 31 9.70 -3.00 -2.37
CA GLY A 31 9.27 -4.29 -1.83
C GLY A 31 7.97 -4.22 -1.04
N ASP A 32 7.41 -3.02 -0.82
CA ASP A 32 6.14 -2.83 -0.14
C ASP A 32 4.96 -3.07 -1.07
N ARG A 33 3.85 -3.56 -0.52
CA ARG A 33 2.60 -3.76 -1.25
C ARG A 33 1.65 -2.60 -1.02
N VAL A 34 1.38 -1.84 -2.08
CA VAL A 34 0.56 -0.63 -2.01
C VAL A 34 -0.66 -0.73 -2.90
N CYS A 35 -1.74 -0.10 -2.47
CA CYS A 35 -2.96 0.06 -3.25
C CYS A 35 -3.43 1.52 -3.21
N GLN A 36 -4.06 1.98 -4.29
CA GLN A 36 -4.67 3.30 -4.36
C GLN A 36 -6.10 3.24 -3.82
N VAL A 37 -6.38 4.10 -2.86
CA VAL A 37 -7.71 4.26 -2.26
C VAL A 37 -8.27 5.60 -2.70
N ASN A 38 -9.49 5.57 -3.26
CA ASN A 38 -10.18 6.78 -3.72
C ASN A 38 -10.97 7.47 -2.61
N SER A 39 -11.32 6.78 -1.53
CA SER A 39 -12.05 7.34 -0.38
C SER A 39 -11.18 7.49 0.87
N ALA A 40 -11.13 8.69 1.44
CA ALA A 40 -10.38 8.98 2.66
C ALA A 40 -10.95 8.27 3.89
N GLU A 41 -12.28 8.18 4.01
CA GLU A 41 -12.95 7.41 5.09
C GLU A 41 -12.56 5.94 5.06
N HIS A 42 -12.59 5.32 3.88
CA HIS A 42 -12.25 3.90 3.72
C HIS A 42 -10.77 3.65 4.09
N ARG A 43 -9.88 4.60 3.77
CA ARG A 43 -8.48 4.56 4.21
C ARG A 43 -8.38 4.60 5.74
N ASP A 44 -9.07 5.52 6.42
CA ASP A 44 -9.02 5.62 7.88
C ASP A 44 -9.53 4.33 8.53
N TRP A 45 -10.62 3.76 8.00
CA TRP A 45 -11.16 2.48 8.44
C TRP A 45 -10.15 1.34 8.28
N MET A 46 -9.49 1.25 7.13
CA MET A 46 -8.44 0.24 6.89
C MET A 46 -7.26 0.39 7.84
N VAL A 47 -6.82 1.63 8.09
CA VAL A 47 -5.73 1.90 9.04
C VAL A 47 -6.16 1.53 10.47
N ARG A 48 -7.40 1.83 10.86
CA ARG A 48 -7.97 1.42 12.16
C ARG A 48 -8.12 -0.09 12.30
N SER A 49 -8.32 -0.83 11.20
CA SER A 49 -8.37 -2.29 11.21
C SER A 49 -7.04 -2.93 11.63
N GLY A 50 -5.92 -2.19 11.61
CA GLY A 50 -4.60 -2.67 12.04
C GLY A 50 -3.86 -3.53 11.01
N ASN A 51 -4.55 -3.97 9.96
CA ASN A 51 -3.98 -4.78 8.86
C ASN A 51 -3.32 -3.93 7.76
N PHE A 52 -3.52 -2.61 7.81
CA PHE A 52 -3.07 -1.68 6.79
C PHE A 52 -2.46 -0.43 7.43
N LYS A 53 -1.50 0.19 6.74
CA LYS A 53 -0.92 1.48 7.14
C LYS A 53 -0.91 2.45 5.99
N ILE A 54 -0.89 3.74 6.30
CA ILE A 54 -0.73 4.79 5.30
C ILE A 54 0.62 4.59 4.63
N TYR A 55 0.62 4.39 3.32
CA TYR A 55 1.88 4.35 2.59
C TYR A 55 2.37 5.79 2.44
N GLN A 56 3.44 6.12 3.15
CA GLN A 56 4.25 7.27 2.82
C GLN A 56 5.28 6.78 1.83
N GLU A 57 5.30 7.36 0.63
CA GLU A 57 6.43 7.14 -0.26
C GLU A 57 7.70 7.40 0.56
N PRO A 58 8.60 6.41 0.69
CA PRO A 58 9.87 6.68 1.32
C PRO A 58 10.44 7.84 0.53
N LYS A 59 10.68 8.98 1.20
CA LYS A 59 11.40 10.12 0.61
C LYS A 59 12.62 9.48 0.01
N LYS A 60 12.63 9.31 -1.33
CA LYS A 60 13.70 8.58 -2.02
C LYS A 60 14.99 9.08 -1.40
N PRO A 61 15.92 8.23 -0.92
CA PRO A 61 17.28 8.70 -0.95
C PRO A 61 17.47 9.06 -2.42
N THR A 62 17.55 10.36 -2.69
CA THR A 62 17.94 10.85 -4.00
C THR A 62 19.14 10.01 -4.35
N LYS A 63 19.01 9.12 -5.35
CA LYS A 63 20.20 8.61 -6.01
C LYS A 63 20.82 9.86 -6.64
N LYS A 64 21.58 10.61 -5.85
CA LYS A 64 22.71 11.37 -6.33
C LYS A 64 23.62 10.26 -6.87
N VAL A 65 23.39 9.87 -8.12
CA VAL A 65 24.45 9.28 -8.92
C VAL A 65 25.52 10.37 -8.92
N LYS A 66 26.49 10.15 -8.05
CA LYS A 66 27.61 11.04 -7.78
C LYS A 66 28.67 10.61 -8.80
N LYS A 67 29.07 11.58 -9.63
CA LYS A 67 30.11 11.53 -10.67
C LYS A 67 29.78 10.77 -11.93
#